data_AF-A0A9E9LB00-F1
#
_entry.id   AF-A0A9E9LB00-F1
#
_cell.length_a   1.000
_cell.length_b   1.000
_cell.length_c   1.000
_cell.angle_alpha   90.00
_cell.angle_beta   90.00
_cell.angle_gamma   90.00
#
_symmetry.space_group_name_H-M   'P 1'
#
loop_
_entity.id
_entity.type
_entity.pdbx_description
1 polymer ?
#
loop_
_entity_poly.entity_id
_entity_poly.type
_entity_poly.pdbx_seq_one_letter_code
_entity_poly.pdbx_strand_id
1 'polypeptide(L)'
;MHESQICQWLLRQVFNNNDFIYFNKKLTFVKASEEKIKKWNADYFYKKLSLVRGDYFLGYKIKTLVRFPDESLNVKRELKKPKIIKKLAIFASYNEKCVIEDYIVYYLKGLCQVVDGIVFVMDNPVLPGEIDKIQKYVIYVQCECHHEYDFGSYKRGWLYLKQTDFFNDIEELILCNDSCYGPFFPLEKVFGEMYARKGDIDFWGIHRNSEIGDHIQSFFYVFRKSVLASPVFDGFLLAVREEIDVLDVVLNYEAGFTSVLEKAGFLWDTYVDYSIINASVEKLVDDVCPLIKVKDVKEIYGKSGRKIRKFRSLMNRVNPELMKIVEKKKNICRYQ
;
A
#
# COMPACT_ATOMS: atom_id res chain seq x y z
N MET A 1 -23.86 -11.38 6.44
CA MET A 1 -23.80 -12.78 5.96
C MET A 1 -24.10 -13.69 7.14
N HIS A 2 -25.05 -14.63 7.01
CA HIS A 2 -25.31 -15.61 8.08
C HIS A 2 -24.09 -16.52 8.26
N GLU A 3 -23.84 -17.02 9.47
CA GLU A 3 -22.70 -17.89 9.83
C GLU A 3 -22.54 -19.09 8.86
N SER A 4 -23.66 -19.62 8.34
CA SER A 4 -23.67 -20.70 7.35
C SER A 4 -23.13 -20.31 5.98
N GLN A 5 -23.29 -19.05 5.56
CA GLN A 5 -22.82 -18.55 4.26
C GLN A 5 -21.31 -18.33 4.26
N ILE A 6 -20.74 -17.89 5.40
CA ILE A 6 -19.29 -17.76 5.60
C ILE A 6 -18.63 -19.14 5.51
N CYS A 7 -19.19 -20.14 6.20
CA CYS A 7 -18.70 -21.52 6.13
C CYS A 7 -18.77 -22.09 4.71
N GLN A 8 -19.87 -21.87 3.98
CA GLN A 8 -19.98 -22.35 2.59
C GLN A 8 -19.04 -21.65 1.61
N TRP A 9 -18.72 -20.37 1.83
CA TRP A 9 -17.73 -19.65 1.05
C TRP A 9 -16.31 -20.17 1.32
N LEU A 10 -15.94 -20.35 2.60
CA LEU A 10 -14.63 -20.91 3.00
C LEU A 10 -14.44 -22.35 2.51
N LEU A 11 -15.47 -23.19 2.59
CA LEU A 11 -15.46 -24.54 2.03
C LEU A 11 -15.16 -24.52 0.52
N ARG A 12 -15.77 -23.58 -0.23
CA ARG A 12 -15.48 -23.43 -1.65
C ARG A 12 -14.04 -23.02 -1.94
N GLN A 13 -13.38 -22.30 -1.04
CA GLN A 13 -11.96 -21.95 -1.20
C GLN A 13 -11.02 -23.12 -0.89
N VAL A 14 -11.37 -23.97 0.08
CA VAL A 14 -10.55 -25.11 0.50
C VAL A 14 -10.62 -26.29 -0.47
N PHE A 15 -11.75 -26.49 -1.15
CA PHE A 15 -12.04 -27.73 -1.88
C PHE A 15 -12.00 -27.64 -3.41
N ASN A 16 -11.53 -26.52 -3.99
CA ASN A 16 -11.78 -26.25 -5.41
C ASN A 16 -10.81 -26.87 -6.43
N ASN A 17 -10.10 -27.95 -6.12
CA ASN A 17 -9.54 -28.89 -7.11
C ASN A 17 -8.88 -30.07 -6.39
N ASN A 18 -9.52 -31.25 -6.45
CA ASN A 18 -9.07 -32.59 -6.06
C ASN A 18 -7.90 -32.72 -5.06
N ASP A 19 -8.24 -33.26 -3.87
CA ASP A 19 -7.38 -33.90 -2.87
C ASP A 19 -6.12 -33.15 -2.37
N PHE A 20 -6.19 -32.08 -1.55
CA PHE A 20 -4.97 -31.66 -0.82
C PHE A 20 -5.08 -31.12 0.61
N ILE A 21 -3.94 -31.33 1.27
CA ILE A 21 -3.50 -31.13 2.65
C ILE A 21 -3.10 -29.67 2.89
N TYR A 22 -3.46 -29.13 4.06
CA TYR A 22 -3.00 -27.80 4.50
C TYR A 22 -1.70 -27.87 5.31
N PHE A 23 -0.76 -26.95 5.04
CA PHE A 23 0.50 -26.82 5.79
C PHE A 23 0.41 -25.69 6.82
N ASN A 24 0.49 -26.05 8.11
CA ASN A 24 0.83 -25.11 9.18
C ASN A 24 2.37 -24.93 9.23
N LYS A 25 2.87 -23.78 9.69
CA LYS A 25 4.28 -23.54 10.09
C LYS A 25 4.91 -24.64 10.97
N LYS A 26 4.10 -25.53 11.58
CA LYS A 26 4.55 -26.71 12.35
C LYS A 26 4.47 -28.06 11.61
N LEU A 27 4.15 -28.10 10.31
CA LEU A 27 4.06 -29.33 9.49
C LEU A 27 3.13 -30.44 10.03
N THR A 28 2.07 -30.09 10.76
CA THR A 28 1.07 -31.05 11.25
C THR A 28 -0.10 -31.17 10.29
N PHE A 29 -0.39 -32.40 9.86
CA PHE A 29 -1.50 -32.77 8.96
C PHE A 29 -2.83 -32.84 9.72
N VAL A 30 -3.90 -32.22 9.18
CA VAL A 30 -5.27 -32.43 9.64
C VAL A 30 -6.06 -33.15 8.55
N LYS A 31 -6.35 -34.44 8.75
CA LYS A 31 -7.21 -35.23 7.84
C LYS A 31 -8.64 -35.23 8.38
N ALA A 32 -9.55 -34.52 7.69
CA ALA A 32 -10.97 -34.48 8.04
C ALA A 32 -11.82 -34.49 6.76
N SER A 33 -12.90 -35.28 6.76
CA SER A 33 -13.86 -35.31 5.65
C SER A 33 -14.75 -34.06 5.65
N GLU A 34 -15.26 -33.68 4.48
CA GLU A 34 -16.13 -32.51 4.30
C GLU A 34 -17.35 -32.54 5.24
N GLU A 35 -17.98 -33.71 5.42
CA GLU A 35 -19.11 -33.89 6.36
C GLU A 35 -18.73 -33.62 7.82
N LYS A 36 -17.49 -33.92 8.21
CA LYS A 36 -17.01 -33.69 9.57
C LYS A 36 -16.72 -32.22 9.80
N ILE A 37 -16.21 -31.54 8.78
CA ILE A 37 -15.95 -30.09 8.78
C ILE A 37 -17.25 -29.28 8.82
N LYS A 38 -18.28 -29.67 8.04
CA LYS A 38 -19.60 -29.00 8.03
C LYS A 38 -20.31 -29.02 9.39
N LYS A 39 -19.93 -29.93 10.28
CA LYS A 39 -20.46 -30.06 11.64
C LYS A 39 -19.67 -29.24 12.67
N TRP A 40 -18.54 -28.65 12.30
CA TRP A 40 -17.79 -27.77 13.19
C TRP A 40 -18.47 -26.42 13.27
N ASN A 41 -18.54 -25.86 14.47
CA ASN A 41 -18.83 -24.43 14.61
C ASN A 41 -17.61 -23.62 14.13
N ALA A 42 -17.85 -22.35 13.79
CA ALA A 42 -16.83 -21.48 13.22
C ALA A 42 -15.57 -21.44 14.11
N ASP A 43 -15.76 -21.27 15.41
CA ASP A 43 -14.66 -21.13 16.37
C ASP A 43 -13.76 -22.37 16.45
N TYR A 44 -14.35 -23.57 16.39
CA TYR A 44 -13.60 -24.83 16.31
C TYR A 44 -12.88 -24.98 14.97
N PHE A 45 -13.51 -24.61 13.86
CA PHE A 45 -12.91 -24.66 12.52
C PHE A 45 -11.65 -23.80 12.43
N TYR A 46 -11.70 -22.55 12.93
CA TYR A 46 -10.56 -21.63 12.94
C TYR A 46 -9.41 -22.12 13.83
N LYS A 47 -9.71 -22.57 15.05
CA LYS A 47 -8.70 -23.10 15.99
C LYS A 47 -8.05 -24.37 15.44
N LYS A 48 -8.84 -25.26 14.82
CA LYS A 48 -8.36 -26.57 14.35
C LYS A 48 -7.48 -26.48 13.11
N LEU A 49 -7.80 -25.57 12.18
CA LEU A 49 -6.98 -25.34 10.98
C LEU A 49 -5.84 -24.33 11.21
N SER A 50 -5.71 -23.78 12.43
CA SER A 50 -4.71 -22.76 12.75
C SER A 50 -4.76 -21.56 11.77
N LEU A 51 -5.97 -21.19 11.35
CA LEU A 51 -6.23 -20.04 10.46
C LEU A 51 -6.15 -18.70 11.22
N VAL A 52 -5.34 -18.64 12.28
CA VAL A 52 -5.18 -17.50 13.18
C VAL A 52 -3.81 -16.87 12.93
N ARG A 53 -3.77 -15.60 12.53
CA ARG A 53 -2.53 -14.80 12.54
C ARG A 53 -2.66 -13.67 13.56
N GLY A 54 -2.29 -13.96 14.81
CA GLY A 54 -2.27 -12.98 15.91
C GLY A 54 -3.67 -12.58 16.40
N ASP A 55 -3.86 -11.30 16.71
CA ASP A 55 -5.12 -10.72 17.21
C ASP A 55 -6.22 -10.56 16.13
N TYR A 56 -6.00 -11.10 14.92
CA TYR A 56 -6.87 -10.93 13.77
C TYR A 56 -7.65 -12.22 13.50
N PHE A 57 -8.98 -12.14 13.64
CA PHE A 57 -9.89 -13.04 12.93
C PHE A 57 -9.71 -12.82 11.42
N LEU A 58 -9.89 -13.86 10.61
CA LEU A 58 -9.93 -13.74 9.15
C LEU A 58 -10.90 -12.60 8.76
N GLY A 59 -10.33 -11.48 8.31
CA GLY A 59 -10.94 -10.46 7.46
C GLY A 59 -12.10 -9.62 7.99
N TYR A 60 -12.87 -10.10 8.98
CA TYR A 60 -14.09 -9.43 9.42
C TYR A 60 -13.80 -8.36 10.48
N LYS A 61 -13.39 -7.17 10.03
CA LYS A 61 -13.57 -5.97 10.85
C LYS A 61 -14.97 -5.44 10.56
N ILE A 62 -15.83 -5.36 11.58
CA ILE A 62 -17.03 -4.51 11.47
C ILE A 62 -16.51 -3.12 11.09
N LYS A 63 -16.81 -2.64 9.87
CA LYS A 63 -16.47 -1.27 9.44
C LYS A 63 -17.11 -0.34 10.47
N THR A 64 -16.31 0.11 11.43
CA THR A 64 -16.74 1.08 12.43
C THR A 64 -17.08 2.32 11.63
N LEU A 65 -18.29 2.87 11.83
CA LEU A 65 -18.67 4.09 11.13
C LEU A 65 -17.68 5.18 11.55
N VAL A 66 -16.79 5.56 10.63
CA VAL A 66 -15.84 6.64 10.86
C VAL A 66 -16.63 7.94 10.73
N ARG A 67 -16.63 8.74 11.80
CA ARG A 67 -17.16 10.10 11.77
C ARG A 67 -15.99 11.06 11.59
N PHE A 68 -16.06 11.86 10.54
CA PHE A 68 -15.09 12.92 10.29
C PHE A 68 -15.48 14.18 11.05
N PRO A 69 -14.52 15.09 11.34
CA PRO A 69 -14.81 16.39 11.95
C PRO A 69 -15.82 17.18 11.12
N ASP A 70 -16.74 17.90 11.79
CA ASP A 70 -17.83 18.64 11.13
C ASP A 70 -17.33 19.75 10.20
N GLU A 71 -16.16 20.31 10.52
CA GLU A 71 -15.50 21.36 9.74
C GLU A 71 -14.72 20.84 8.51
N SER A 72 -14.66 19.52 8.31
CA SER A 72 -13.94 18.91 7.19
C SER A 72 -14.70 19.09 5.87
N LEU A 73 -13.97 19.27 4.77
CA LEU A 73 -14.52 19.65 3.47
C LEU A 73 -14.13 18.64 2.39
N ASN A 74 -15.06 18.34 1.50
CA ASN A 74 -14.73 17.68 0.25
C ASN A 74 -14.09 18.69 -0.70
N VAL A 75 -12.96 18.33 -1.30
CA VAL A 75 -12.21 19.23 -2.19
C VAL A 75 -11.81 18.51 -3.46
N LYS A 76 -12.02 19.17 -4.61
CA LYS A 76 -11.36 18.89 -5.88
C LYS A 76 -10.75 20.17 -6.39
N ARG A 77 -9.46 20.16 -6.68
CA ARG A 77 -8.75 21.40 -7.05
C ARG A 77 -7.57 21.09 -7.95
N GLU A 78 -7.56 21.70 -9.14
CA GLU A 78 -6.35 21.81 -9.95
C GLU A 78 -5.43 22.88 -9.38
N LEU A 79 -4.14 22.59 -9.37
CA LEU A 79 -3.07 23.45 -8.91
C LEU A 79 -2.07 23.71 -10.04
N LYS A 80 -1.05 24.51 -9.76
CA LYS A 80 -0.14 25.00 -10.81
C LYS A 80 0.56 23.84 -11.51
N LYS A 81 0.32 23.71 -12.82
CA LYS A 81 0.94 22.71 -13.68
C LYS A 81 2.41 23.07 -13.97
N PRO A 82 3.35 22.10 -13.93
CA PRO A 82 4.72 22.29 -14.39
C PRO A 82 4.78 22.44 -15.93
N LYS A 83 5.90 22.93 -16.46
CA LYS A 83 6.08 23.14 -17.91
C LYS A 83 6.32 21.84 -18.70
N ILE A 84 6.86 20.82 -18.04
CA ILE A 84 7.17 19.50 -18.61
C ILE A 84 6.45 18.48 -17.74
N ILE A 85 5.76 17.52 -18.36
CA ILE A 85 5.07 16.43 -17.67
C ILE A 85 5.38 15.14 -18.42
N LYS A 86 6.29 14.34 -17.86
CA LYS A 86 6.62 13.00 -18.35
C LYS A 86 6.51 11.96 -17.25
N LYS A 87 6.90 12.31 -16.03
CA LYS A 87 6.85 11.43 -14.86
C LYS A 87 5.87 11.98 -13.86
N LEU A 88 4.85 11.21 -13.51
CA LEU A 88 3.83 11.62 -12.54
C LEU A 88 3.74 10.63 -11.39
N ALA A 89 3.19 11.08 -10.28
CA ALA A 89 2.77 10.21 -9.19
C ALA A 89 1.29 10.41 -8.88
N ILE A 90 0.60 9.32 -8.57
CA ILE A 90 -0.66 9.35 -7.83
C ILE A 90 -0.35 8.91 -6.40
N PHE A 91 -0.64 9.80 -5.45
CA PHE A 91 -0.42 9.58 -4.03
C PHE A 91 -1.75 9.33 -3.33
N ALA A 92 -1.96 8.12 -2.84
CA ALA A 92 -3.13 7.75 -2.05
C ALA A 92 -2.92 8.06 -0.56
N SER A 93 -3.91 8.64 0.10
CA SER A 93 -3.85 8.91 1.53
C SER A 93 -5.18 8.68 2.25
N TYR A 94 -5.11 8.43 3.54
CA TYR A 94 -6.25 8.34 4.43
C TYR A 94 -5.85 8.76 5.84
N ASN A 95 -6.63 9.64 6.45
CA ASN A 95 -6.45 9.99 7.86
C ASN A 95 -7.79 10.27 8.52
N GLU A 96 -8.22 9.44 9.47
CA GLU A 96 -9.50 9.58 10.18
C GLU A 96 -9.71 10.96 10.85
N LYS A 97 -8.63 11.70 11.12
CA LYS A 97 -8.67 13.07 11.68
C LYS A 97 -8.73 14.16 10.61
N CYS A 98 -8.84 13.80 9.33
CA CYS A 98 -8.89 14.72 8.19
C CYS A 98 -7.66 15.63 8.06
N VAL A 99 -6.50 15.17 8.54
CA VAL A 99 -5.22 15.91 8.50
C VAL A 99 -4.23 15.26 7.54
N ILE A 100 -3.43 16.08 6.88
CA ILE A 100 -2.24 15.69 6.15
C ILE A 100 -1.05 15.80 7.11
N GLU A 101 -0.49 14.66 7.48
CA GLU A 101 0.57 14.62 8.47
C GLU A 101 1.93 15.10 7.94
N ASP A 102 2.77 15.59 8.86
CA ASP A 102 4.11 16.14 8.55
C ASP A 102 4.98 15.16 7.75
N TYR A 103 4.86 13.85 7.98
CA TYR A 103 5.63 12.84 7.24
C TYR A 103 5.17 12.68 5.79
N ILE A 104 3.90 12.97 5.49
CA ILE A 104 3.36 12.99 4.12
C ILE A 104 3.88 14.20 3.38
N VAL A 105 3.90 15.37 4.02
CA VAL A 105 4.50 16.58 3.46
C VAL A 105 5.98 16.32 3.13
N TYR A 106 6.69 15.63 4.03
CA TYR A 106 8.09 15.23 3.82
C TYR A 106 8.24 14.23 2.66
N TYR A 107 7.34 13.24 2.56
CA TYR A 107 7.35 12.25 1.48
C TYR A 107 7.09 12.90 0.11
N LEU A 108 6.07 13.74 -0.01
CA LEU A 108 5.75 14.47 -1.24
C LEU A 108 6.92 15.34 -1.71
N LYS A 109 7.63 16.00 -0.78
CA LYS A 109 8.86 16.75 -1.10
C LYS A 109 9.94 15.86 -1.72
N GLY A 110 10.11 14.65 -1.20
CA GLY A 110 11.03 13.65 -1.74
C GLY A 110 10.60 13.12 -3.11
N LEU A 111 9.30 12.87 -3.31
CA LEU A 111 8.76 12.45 -4.60
C LEU A 111 9.00 13.49 -5.70
N CYS A 112 8.89 14.78 -5.40
CA CYS A 112 9.17 15.87 -6.35
C CYS A 112 10.62 15.87 -6.89
N GLN A 113 11.54 15.07 -6.34
CA GLN A 113 12.88 14.90 -6.91
C GLN A 113 12.91 13.90 -8.08
N VAL A 114 11.89 13.07 -8.23
CA VAL A 114 11.81 12.00 -9.25
C VAL A 114 10.58 12.11 -10.17
N VAL A 115 9.64 13.01 -9.87
CA VAL A 115 8.47 13.28 -10.71
C VAL A 115 8.30 14.75 -11.02
N ASP A 116 7.65 15.03 -12.14
CA ASP A 116 7.31 16.39 -12.58
C ASP A 116 6.05 16.93 -11.87
N GLY A 117 5.15 16.03 -11.45
CA GLY A 117 3.91 16.41 -10.77
C GLY A 117 3.27 15.28 -9.97
N ILE A 118 2.49 15.65 -8.95
CA ILE A 118 1.80 14.71 -8.06
C ILE A 118 0.29 14.99 -8.06
N VAL A 119 -0.48 13.93 -8.28
CA VAL A 119 -1.93 13.88 -8.11
C VAL A 119 -2.19 13.30 -6.72
N PHE A 120 -2.65 14.11 -5.78
CA PHE A 120 -2.90 13.68 -4.40
C PHE A 120 -4.39 13.35 -4.22
N VAL A 121 -4.68 12.11 -3.80
CA VAL A 121 -6.04 11.63 -3.58
C VAL A 121 -6.15 11.09 -2.17
N MET A 122 -7.16 11.56 -1.44
CA MET A 122 -7.40 11.22 -0.04
C MET A 122 -8.81 10.64 0.12
N ASP A 123 -8.92 9.42 0.67
CA ASP A 123 -10.20 8.68 0.89
C ASP A 123 -10.96 9.21 2.12
N ASN A 124 -10.99 10.53 2.29
CA ASN A 124 -11.81 11.22 3.27
C ASN A 124 -11.82 12.74 3.01
N PRO A 125 -12.76 13.49 3.62
CA PRO A 125 -12.72 14.95 3.60
C PRO A 125 -11.44 15.47 4.28
N VAL A 126 -11.12 16.74 4.07
CA VAL A 126 -9.90 17.36 4.60
C VAL A 126 -10.23 18.61 5.43
N LEU A 127 -9.47 18.84 6.51
CA LEU A 127 -9.63 20.05 7.31
C LEU A 127 -9.15 21.30 6.54
N PRO A 128 -9.75 22.48 6.81
CA PRO A 128 -9.27 23.75 6.27
C PRO A 128 -7.78 23.98 6.57
N GLY A 129 -7.03 24.47 5.59
CA GLY A 129 -5.59 24.78 5.70
C GLY A 129 -4.64 23.58 5.52
N GLU A 130 -5.14 22.33 5.55
CA GLU A 130 -4.27 21.15 5.37
C GLU A 130 -3.71 21.05 3.95
N ILE A 131 -4.49 21.43 2.94
CA ILE A 131 -4.04 21.45 1.53
C ILE A 131 -2.88 22.45 1.35
N ASP A 132 -2.85 23.54 2.10
CA ASP A 132 -1.82 24.58 1.99
C ASP A 132 -0.43 24.03 2.33
N LYS A 133 -0.36 22.95 3.14
CA LYS A 133 0.90 22.25 3.46
C LYS A 133 1.54 21.60 2.24
N ILE A 134 0.71 21.15 1.29
CA ILE A 134 1.16 20.34 0.15
C ILE A 134 1.02 21.03 -1.20
N GLN A 135 0.27 22.13 -1.30
CA GLN A 135 -0.11 22.77 -2.57
C GLN A 135 1.04 23.06 -3.55
N LYS A 136 2.27 23.23 -3.05
CA LYS A 136 3.47 23.47 -3.87
C LYS A 136 4.09 22.22 -4.49
N TYR A 137 3.66 21.03 -4.07
CA TYR A 137 4.19 19.73 -4.51
C TYR A 137 3.22 18.99 -5.44
N VAL A 138 1.98 19.44 -5.55
CA VAL A 138 0.89 18.72 -6.23
C VAL A 138 0.31 19.56 -7.37
N ILE A 139 -0.13 18.87 -8.42
CA ILE A 139 -0.82 19.46 -9.57
C ILE A 139 -2.34 19.32 -9.47
N TYR A 140 -2.80 18.39 -8.64
CA TYR A 140 -4.21 18.13 -8.39
C TYR A 140 -4.40 17.54 -7.01
N VAL A 141 -5.49 17.94 -6.34
CA VAL A 141 -5.93 17.39 -5.06
C VAL A 141 -7.38 16.97 -5.16
N GLN A 142 -7.66 15.77 -4.66
CA GLN A 142 -9.01 15.26 -4.44
C GLN A 142 -9.13 14.65 -3.05
N CYS A 143 -9.93 15.27 -2.19
CA CYS A 143 -10.23 14.78 -0.83
C CYS A 143 -11.73 14.55 -0.76
N GLU A 144 -12.15 13.29 -0.87
CA GLU A 144 -13.55 12.89 -0.73
C GLU A 144 -13.62 11.40 -0.39
N CYS A 145 -14.63 10.99 0.38
CA CYS A 145 -14.85 9.58 0.67
C CYS A 145 -15.19 8.79 -0.59
N HIS A 146 -14.59 7.60 -0.68
CA HIS A 146 -14.86 6.66 -1.73
C HIS A 146 -14.88 5.20 -1.33
N HIS A 147 -14.29 4.83 -0.19
CA HIS A 147 -14.37 3.48 0.39
C HIS A 147 -13.72 2.35 -0.43
N GLU A 148 -13.08 2.68 -1.54
CA GLU A 148 -12.34 1.78 -2.42
C GLU A 148 -10.84 1.61 -2.02
N TYR A 149 -10.44 2.07 -0.83
CA TYR A 149 -9.05 2.04 -0.32
C TYR A 149 -8.04 2.70 -1.31
N ASP A 150 -6.74 2.43 -1.15
CA ASP A 150 -5.68 3.02 -1.95
C ASP A 150 -5.88 2.81 -3.46
N PHE A 151 -6.39 1.65 -3.88
CA PHE A 151 -6.69 1.37 -5.29
C PHE A 151 -7.81 2.25 -5.83
N GLY A 152 -8.78 2.63 -4.99
CA GLY A 152 -9.77 3.66 -5.31
C GLY A 152 -9.16 5.03 -5.51
N SER A 153 -8.17 5.40 -4.70
CA SER A 153 -7.41 6.64 -4.88
C SER A 153 -6.61 6.61 -6.18
N TYR A 154 -5.97 5.48 -6.51
CA TYR A 154 -5.27 5.28 -7.79
C TYR A 154 -6.22 5.39 -8.99
N LYS A 155 -7.40 4.77 -8.93
CA LYS A 155 -8.46 4.87 -9.94
C LYS A 155 -8.88 6.33 -10.19
N ARG A 156 -9.12 7.11 -9.14
CA ARG A 156 -9.49 8.54 -9.25
C ARG A 156 -8.38 9.37 -9.86
N GLY A 157 -7.15 9.18 -9.39
CA GLY A 157 -6.00 9.87 -9.95
C GLY A 157 -5.80 9.56 -11.43
N TRP A 158 -5.98 8.29 -11.82
CA TRP A 158 -5.90 7.85 -13.21
C TRP A 158 -7.02 8.46 -14.07
N LEU A 159 -8.26 8.47 -13.57
CA LEU A 159 -9.39 9.11 -14.25
C LEU A 159 -9.19 10.61 -14.46
N TYR A 160 -8.60 11.31 -13.49
CA TYR A 160 -8.19 12.71 -13.66
C TYR A 160 -7.14 12.85 -14.76
N LEU A 161 -6.06 12.05 -14.70
CA LEU A 161 -4.99 12.10 -15.71
C LEU A 161 -5.52 11.89 -17.13
N LYS A 162 -6.46 10.95 -17.33
CA LYS A 162 -7.10 10.71 -18.65
C LYS A 162 -7.84 11.91 -19.23
N GLN A 163 -8.23 12.88 -18.40
CA GLN A 163 -8.93 14.10 -18.81
C GLN A 163 -7.98 15.27 -19.10
N THR A 164 -6.68 15.10 -18.85
CA THR A 164 -5.68 16.14 -19.07
C THR A 164 -5.23 16.17 -20.53
N ASP A 165 -4.79 17.35 -20.98
CA ASP A 165 -4.22 17.59 -22.30
C ASP A 165 -2.86 16.91 -22.52
N PHE A 166 -2.12 16.66 -21.44
CA PHE A 166 -0.80 16.03 -21.46
C PHE A 166 -0.83 14.51 -21.19
N PHE A 167 -2.00 13.87 -21.13
CA PHE A 167 -2.10 12.44 -20.79
C PHE A 167 -1.20 11.53 -21.64
N ASN A 168 -1.12 11.81 -22.94
CA ASN A 168 -0.34 11.03 -23.90
C ASN A 168 1.18 11.26 -23.78
N ASP A 169 1.61 12.31 -23.07
CA ASP A 169 3.01 12.67 -22.84
C ASP A 169 3.60 11.93 -21.63
N ILE A 170 2.76 11.30 -20.81
CA ILE A 170 3.20 10.53 -19.64
C ILE A 170 4.03 9.33 -20.12
N GLU A 171 5.26 9.26 -19.64
CA GLU A 171 6.24 8.19 -19.88
C GLU A 171 6.32 7.22 -18.69
N GLU A 172 6.14 7.73 -17.47
CA GLU A 172 6.15 6.93 -16.25
C GLU A 172 5.11 7.42 -15.24
N LEU A 173 4.47 6.48 -14.55
CA LEU A 173 3.50 6.75 -13.49
C LEU A 173 3.87 5.98 -12.22
N ILE A 174 4.00 6.70 -11.12
CA ILE A 174 4.16 6.14 -9.78
C ILE A 174 2.79 6.01 -9.13
N LEU A 175 2.46 4.85 -8.59
CA LEU A 175 1.37 4.70 -7.62
C LEU A 175 1.99 4.48 -6.24
N CYS A 176 1.70 5.36 -5.28
CA CYS A 176 2.25 5.24 -3.93
C CYS A 176 1.25 5.73 -2.89
N ASN A 177 1.43 5.29 -1.64
CA ASN A 177 0.50 5.63 -0.56
C ASN A 177 1.21 6.08 0.73
N ASP A 178 0.40 6.49 1.70
CA ASP A 178 0.83 6.99 3.00
C ASP A 178 1.21 5.92 4.04
N SER A 179 1.24 4.63 3.65
CA SER A 179 1.53 3.53 4.56
C SER A 179 3.00 3.45 4.99
N CYS A 180 3.88 4.27 4.41
CA CYS A 180 5.31 4.33 4.67
C CYS A 180 5.79 5.71 5.14
N TYR A 181 6.76 5.71 6.05
CA TYR A 181 7.65 6.85 6.24
C TYR A 181 8.72 6.84 5.16
N GLY A 182 9.02 8.01 4.62
CA GLY A 182 10.13 8.19 3.70
C GLY A 182 10.08 9.53 2.98
N PRO A 183 11.04 9.78 2.08
CA PRO A 183 12.19 8.90 1.84
C PRO A 183 13.30 9.07 2.90
N PHE A 184 13.76 7.97 3.50
CA PHE A 184 14.95 7.95 4.37
C PHE A 184 16.25 8.12 3.58
N PHE A 185 16.29 7.58 2.35
CA PHE A 185 17.36 7.77 1.39
C PHE A 185 16.79 8.39 0.10
N PRO A 186 17.55 9.23 -0.63
CA PRO A 186 17.07 9.87 -1.87
C PRO A 186 16.48 8.86 -2.85
N LEU A 187 15.27 9.13 -3.35
CA LEU A 187 14.58 8.23 -4.30
C LEU A 187 15.35 8.11 -5.61
N GLU A 188 16.12 9.14 -5.99
CA GLU A 188 16.98 9.18 -7.16
C GLU A 188 17.96 8.01 -7.21
N LYS A 189 18.42 7.51 -6.04
CA LYS A 189 19.28 6.32 -5.98
C LYS A 189 18.56 5.06 -6.40
N VAL A 190 17.33 4.89 -5.91
CA VAL A 190 16.47 3.74 -6.24
C VAL A 190 16.09 3.76 -7.71
N PHE A 191 15.66 4.92 -8.21
CA PHE A 191 15.34 5.11 -9.62
C PHE A 191 16.57 4.85 -10.50
N GLY A 192 17.73 5.39 -10.13
CA GLY A 192 18.99 5.17 -10.84
C GLY A 192 19.38 3.69 -10.91
N GLU A 193 19.22 2.93 -9.82
CA GLU A 193 19.47 1.49 -9.83
C GLU A 193 18.49 0.75 -10.74
N MET A 194 17.19 1.00 -10.61
CA MET A 194 16.16 0.33 -11.43
C MET A 194 16.28 0.67 -12.91
N TYR A 195 16.78 1.85 -13.27
CA TYR A 195 17.09 2.21 -14.67
C TYR A 195 18.39 1.59 -15.18
N ALA A 196 19.33 1.29 -14.30
CA ALA A 196 20.59 0.64 -14.69
C ALA A 196 20.46 -0.88 -14.84
N ARG A 197 19.39 -1.50 -14.32
CA ARG A 197 19.14 -2.94 -14.47
C ARG A 197 18.99 -3.29 -15.95
N LYS A 198 19.62 -4.41 -16.33
CA LYS A 198 19.52 -4.95 -17.69
C LYS A 198 18.19 -5.68 -17.84
N GLY A 199 17.49 -5.41 -18.93
CA GLY A 199 16.20 -6.01 -19.25
C GLY A 199 15.11 -4.95 -19.40
N ASP A 200 14.15 -5.23 -20.28
CA ASP A 200 13.01 -4.35 -20.54
C ASP A 200 11.98 -4.52 -19.42
N ILE A 201 12.29 -4.01 -18.21
CA ILE A 201 11.35 -4.03 -17.08
C ILE A 201 10.20 -3.06 -17.39
N ASP A 202 8.97 -3.54 -17.49
CA ASP A 202 7.80 -2.72 -17.82
C ASP A 202 7.23 -2.01 -16.60
N PHE A 203 7.31 -2.64 -15.43
CA PHE A 203 6.91 -2.05 -14.15
C PHE A 203 7.71 -2.60 -12.99
N TRP A 204 7.81 -1.84 -11.90
CA TRP A 204 8.57 -2.26 -10.73
C TRP A 204 8.01 -1.66 -9.45
N GLY A 205 8.50 -2.14 -8.30
CA GLY A 205 8.23 -1.52 -7.01
C GLY A 205 9.37 -1.66 -6.03
N ILE A 206 9.19 -1.21 -4.79
CA ILE A 206 10.29 -1.27 -3.81
C ILE A 206 10.48 -2.69 -3.28
N HIS A 207 9.42 -3.32 -2.77
CA HIS A 207 9.51 -4.61 -2.09
C HIS A 207 8.75 -5.71 -2.80
N ARG A 208 9.36 -6.89 -2.88
CA ARG A 208 8.68 -8.15 -3.20
C ARG A 208 7.95 -8.72 -1.99
N ASN A 209 6.79 -9.32 -2.24
CA ASN A 209 6.12 -10.20 -1.31
C ASN A 209 5.89 -11.56 -1.97
N SER A 210 6.24 -12.63 -1.26
CA SER A 210 6.12 -14.02 -1.73
C SER A 210 5.19 -14.86 -0.84
N GLU A 211 4.46 -14.23 0.11
CA GLU A 211 3.52 -14.94 0.98
C GLU A 211 2.31 -15.50 0.21
N ILE A 212 1.87 -14.81 -0.84
CA ILE A 212 0.72 -15.19 -1.69
C ILE A 212 1.13 -14.96 -3.16
N GLY A 213 2.01 -15.83 -3.65
CA GLY A 213 2.66 -15.65 -4.96
C GLY A 213 3.64 -14.47 -4.95
N ASP A 214 4.54 -14.46 -5.93
CA ASP A 214 5.48 -13.35 -6.10
C ASP A 214 4.73 -12.13 -6.66
N HIS A 215 4.73 -11.04 -5.89
CA HIS A 215 4.13 -9.78 -6.30
C HIS A 215 4.85 -8.58 -5.68
N ILE A 216 4.63 -7.41 -6.26
CA ILE A 216 5.09 -6.13 -5.72
C ILE A 216 4.11 -5.66 -4.63
N GLN A 217 4.61 -5.08 -3.54
CA GLN A 217 3.76 -4.48 -2.51
C GLN A 217 3.12 -3.17 -2.97
N SER A 218 1.83 -3.00 -2.68
CA SER A 218 0.96 -1.94 -3.25
C SER A 218 1.26 -0.49 -2.84
N PHE A 219 2.20 -0.27 -1.93
CA PHE A 219 2.54 1.06 -1.44
C PHE A 219 3.49 1.83 -2.36
N PHE A 220 4.12 1.16 -3.32
CA PHE A 220 4.99 1.81 -4.30
C PHE A 220 5.16 0.97 -5.56
N TYR A 221 4.52 1.42 -6.63
CA TYR A 221 4.69 0.92 -7.99
C TYR A 221 5.20 2.03 -8.91
N VAL A 222 5.95 1.65 -9.93
CA VAL A 222 6.32 2.50 -11.06
C VAL A 222 6.00 1.75 -12.34
N PHE A 223 5.19 2.36 -13.19
CA PHE A 223 4.75 1.82 -14.47
C PHE A 223 5.34 2.64 -15.60
N ARG A 224 5.94 1.97 -16.59
CA ARG A 224 6.43 2.64 -17.81
C ARG A 224 5.33 2.71 -18.86
N LYS A 225 5.55 3.54 -19.88
CA LYS A 225 4.61 3.82 -20.98
C LYS A 225 4.03 2.56 -21.64
N SER A 226 4.80 1.47 -21.73
CA SER A 226 4.33 0.17 -22.26
C SER A 226 3.12 -0.36 -21.49
N VAL A 227 3.14 -0.27 -20.16
CA VAL A 227 2.02 -0.67 -19.29
C VAL A 227 0.89 0.35 -19.33
N LEU A 228 1.22 1.65 -19.29
CA LEU A 228 0.22 2.73 -19.28
C LEU A 228 -0.64 2.78 -20.54
N ALA A 229 -0.08 2.41 -21.69
CA ALA A 229 -0.79 2.30 -22.95
C ALA A 229 -1.66 1.03 -23.06
N SER A 230 -1.57 0.11 -22.10
CA SER A 230 -2.26 -1.18 -22.15
C SER A 230 -3.71 -1.07 -21.69
N PRO A 231 -4.67 -1.66 -22.43
CA PRO A 231 -6.05 -1.78 -21.95
C PRO A 231 -6.16 -2.67 -20.70
N VAL A 232 -5.17 -3.54 -20.43
CA VAL A 232 -5.14 -4.37 -19.22
C VAL A 232 -4.96 -3.51 -17.97
N PHE A 233 -4.05 -2.53 -18.03
CA PHE A 233 -3.82 -1.60 -16.92
C PHE A 233 -5.04 -0.70 -16.68
N ASP A 234 -5.58 -0.11 -17.75
CA ASP A 234 -6.77 0.74 -17.67
C ASP A 234 -7.98 -0.05 -17.13
N GLY A 235 -8.22 -1.24 -17.69
CA GLY A 235 -9.32 -2.11 -17.28
C GLY A 235 -9.21 -2.53 -15.82
N PHE A 236 -8.00 -2.82 -15.33
CA PHE A 236 -7.78 -3.16 -13.93
C PHE A 236 -8.16 -2.01 -13.00
N LEU A 237 -7.63 -0.80 -13.22
CA LEU A 237 -7.92 0.36 -12.38
C LEU A 237 -9.41 0.75 -12.42
N LEU A 238 -10.05 0.66 -13.58
CA LEU A 238 -11.48 0.96 -13.72
C LEU A 238 -12.38 -0.10 -13.07
N ALA A 239 -11.91 -1.34 -12.96
CA ALA A 239 -12.63 -2.43 -12.34
C ALA A 239 -12.57 -2.43 -10.80
N VAL A 240 -11.71 -1.59 -10.19
CA VAL A 240 -11.66 -1.43 -8.73
C VAL A 240 -13.03 -1.01 -8.20
N ARG A 241 -13.50 -1.71 -7.16
CA ARG A 241 -14.77 -1.50 -6.47
C ARG A 241 -14.56 -1.52 -4.97
N GLU A 242 -15.57 -1.02 -4.24
CA GLU A 242 -15.55 -1.11 -2.78
C GLU A 242 -15.57 -2.59 -2.39
N GLU A 243 -14.56 -2.99 -1.63
CA GLU A 243 -14.50 -4.32 -1.01
C GLU A 243 -14.84 -4.22 0.48
N ILE A 244 -15.54 -5.24 0.95
CA ILE A 244 -15.96 -5.33 2.36
C ILE A 244 -14.81 -5.88 3.21
N ASP A 245 -13.99 -6.78 2.67
CA ASP A 245 -12.87 -7.44 3.35
C ASP A 245 -11.51 -6.87 2.90
N VAL A 246 -10.62 -6.62 3.85
CA VAL A 246 -9.22 -6.23 3.58
C VAL A 246 -8.47 -7.37 2.86
N LEU A 247 -8.83 -8.63 3.11
CA LEU A 247 -8.27 -9.76 2.40
C LEU A 247 -8.67 -9.76 0.92
N ASP A 248 -9.90 -9.37 0.60
CA ASP A 248 -10.34 -9.21 -0.79
C ASP A 248 -9.56 -8.08 -1.46
N VAL A 249 -9.26 -6.99 -0.76
CA VAL A 249 -8.35 -5.94 -1.27
C VAL A 249 -6.96 -6.49 -1.57
N VAL A 250 -6.40 -7.32 -0.68
CA VAL A 250 -5.06 -7.91 -0.90
C VAL A 250 -5.07 -8.89 -2.07
N LEU A 251 -6.06 -9.77 -2.14
CA LEU A 251 -6.13 -10.82 -3.15
C LEU A 251 -6.53 -10.27 -4.53
N ASN A 252 -7.58 -9.46 -4.59
CA ASN A 252 -8.10 -8.92 -5.84
C ASN A 252 -7.23 -7.78 -6.37
N TYR A 253 -6.61 -7.00 -5.47
CA TYR A 253 -5.85 -5.82 -5.87
C TYR A 253 -4.34 -5.96 -5.66
N GLU A 254 -3.81 -6.14 -4.45
CA GLU A 254 -2.34 -6.13 -4.25
C GLU A 254 -1.61 -7.28 -4.97
N ALA A 255 -2.01 -8.52 -4.71
CA ALA A 255 -1.45 -9.70 -5.40
C ALA A 255 -2.01 -9.82 -6.83
N GLY A 256 -3.29 -9.48 -7.01
CA GLY A 256 -3.96 -9.52 -8.31
C GLY A 256 -3.31 -8.61 -9.35
N PHE A 257 -2.84 -7.41 -8.97
CA PHE A 257 -2.34 -6.44 -9.94
C PHE A 257 -1.07 -6.88 -10.64
N THR A 258 -0.06 -7.34 -9.87
CA THR A 258 1.18 -7.85 -10.46
C THR A 258 0.89 -9.08 -11.32
N SER A 259 0.06 -10.02 -10.83
CA SER A 259 -0.26 -11.25 -11.56
C SER A 259 -1.03 -10.98 -12.87
N VAL A 260 -1.96 -10.02 -12.89
CA VAL A 260 -2.72 -9.65 -14.10
C VAL A 260 -1.79 -9.06 -15.16
N LEU A 261 -0.86 -8.19 -14.78
CA LEU A 261 0.09 -7.59 -15.71
C LEU A 261 1.12 -8.61 -16.21
N GLU A 262 1.63 -9.46 -15.33
CA GLU A 262 2.55 -10.55 -15.70
C GLU A 262 1.90 -11.52 -16.69
N LYS A 263 0.63 -11.92 -16.47
CA LYS A 263 -0.13 -12.75 -17.41
C LYS A 263 -0.40 -12.08 -18.75
N ALA A 264 -0.39 -10.74 -18.79
CA ALA A 264 -0.47 -9.97 -20.02
C ALA A 264 0.89 -9.84 -20.76
N GLY A 265 1.96 -10.42 -20.19
CA GLY A 265 3.29 -10.47 -20.80
C GLY A 265 4.24 -9.35 -20.35
N PHE A 266 3.85 -8.52 -19.37
CA PHE A 266 4.72 -7.46 -18.86
C PHE A 266 5.77 -8.00 -17.91
N LEU A 267 7.00 -7.50 -18.05
CA LEU A 267 8.13 -7.87 -17.18
C LEU A 267 8.18 -6.96 -15.97
N TRP A 268 8.48 -7.53 -14.80
CA TRP A 268 8.52 -6.78 -13.56
C TRP A 268 9.70 -7.13 -12.67
N ASP A 269 10.04 -6.20 -11.79
CA ASP A 269 11.12 -6.36 -10.83
C ASP A 269 10.85 -5.57 -9.54
N THR A 270 11.66 -5.79 -8.52
CA THR A 270 11.61 -5.09 -7.24
C THR A 270 12.98 -4.58 -6.84
N TYR A 271 13.04 -3.38 -6.28
CA TYR A 271 14.29 -2.82 -5.77
C TYR A 271 14.96 -3.77 -4.76
N VAL A 272 14.18 -4.24 -3.78
CA VAL A 272 14.60 -5.26 -2.82
C VAL A 272 13.76 -6.53 -2.92
N ASP A 273 14.45 -7.67 -3.02
CA ASP A 273 13.88 -9.01 -3.21
C ASP A 273 13.41 -9.67 -1.89
N TYR A 274 12.92 -8.86 -0.95
CA TYR A 274 12.39 -9.37 0.32
C TYR A 274 11.24 -8.53 0.83
N SER A 275 10.30 -9.20 1.51
CA SER A 275 9.21 -8.54 2.21
C SER A 275 9.74 -7.69 3.35
N ILE A 276 9.26 -6.44 3.43
CA ILE A 276 9.64 -5.49 4.48
C ILE A 276 9.39 -6.04 5.90
N ILE A 277 8.39 -6.93 6.05
CA ILE A 277 8.01 -7.55 7.32
C ILE A 277 9.14 -8.45 7.86
N ASN A 278 9.98 -8.98 6.98
CA ASN A 278 11.08 -9.88 7.34
C ASN A 278 12.44 -9.16 7.42
N ALA A 279 12.49 -7.86 7.14
CA ALA A 279 13.73 -7.09 7.09
C ALA A 279 14.12 -6.57 8.47
N SER A 280 15.37 -6.77 8.87
CA SER A 280 15.92 -6.05 10.02
C SER A 280 16.20 -4.59 9.64
N VAL A 281 16.23 -3.70 10.62
CA VAL A 281 16.52 -2.26 10.39
C VAL A 281 17.89 -2.08 9.74
N GLU A 282 18.86 -2.91 10.11
CA GLU A 282 20.20 -2.92 9.55
C GLU A 282 20.14 -3.27 8.07
N LYS A 283 19.41 -4.32 7.71
CA LYS A 283 19.22 -4.72 6.32
C LYS A 283 18.58 -3.61 5.48
N LEU A 284 17.57 -2.91 6.02
CA LEU A 284 16.97 -1.76 5.34
C LEU A 284 17.98 -0.63 5.09
N VAL A 285 18.91 -0.42 6.02
CA VAL A 285 19.96 0.60 5.88
C VAL A 285 21.04 0.14 4.89
N ASP A 286 21.46 -1.12 4.96
CA ASP A 286 22.48 -1.72 4.09
C ASP A 286 21.99 -1.74 2.63
N ASP A 287 20.73 -2.07 2.42
CA ASP A 287 20.09 -2.08 1.10
C ASP A 287 19.53 -0.71 0.69
N VAL A 288 19.85 0.37 1.44
CA VAL A 288 19.48 1.76 1.12
C VAL A 288 17.97 1.94 0.87
N CYS A 289 17.14 1.17 1.58
CA CYS A 289 15.71 1.15 1.34
C CYS A 289 15.05 2.50 1.72
N PRO A 290 14.42 3.20 0.78
CA PRO A 290 13.94 4.57 1.00
C PRO A 290 12.71 4.63 1.93
N LEU A 291 11.93 3.56 2.02
CA LEU A 291 10.60 3.56 2.64
C LEU A 291 10.53 2.53 3.77
N ILE A 292 9.93 2.92 4.90
CA ILE A 292 9.67 2.01 6.02
C ILE A 292 8.20 2.10 6.41
N LYS A 293 7.49 0.96 6.44
CA LYS A 293 6.06 0.96 6.78
C LYS A 293 5.81 1.53 8.18
N VAL A 294 4.80 2.38 8.28
CA VAL A 294 4.36 3.01 9.53
C VAL A 294 4.04 1.95 10.59
N LYS A 295 3.42 0.83 10.18
CA LYS A 295 3.10 -0.30 11.06
C LYS A 295 4.34 -0.98 11.65
N ASP A 296 5.40 -1.14 10.85
CA ASP A 296 6.64 -1.82 11.27
C ASP A 296 7.38 -0.93 12.28
N VAL A 297 7.42 0.38 12.03
CA VAL A 297 7.92 1.34 13.02
C VAL A 297 7.07 1.28 14.30
N LYS A 298 5.73 1.24 14.20
CA LYS A 298 4.88 1.11 15.40
C LYS A 298 5.23 -0.15 16.21
N GLU A 299 5.44 -1.29 15.54
CA GLU A 299 5.83 -2.54 16.18
C GLU A 299 7.21 -2.47 16.84
N ILE A 300 8.21 -1.86 16.18
CA ILE A 300 9.54 -1.65 16.75
C ILE A 300 9.46 -0.87 18.07
N TYR A 301 8.65 0.19 18.11
CA TYR A 301 8.45 1.00 19.32
C TYR A 301 7.63 0.28 20.40
N GLY A 302 6.94 -0.81 20.08
CA GLY A 302 6.30 -1.70 21.06
C GLY A 302 7.26 -2.76 21.64
N LYS A 303 8.48 -2.90 21.10
CA LYS A 303 9.49 -3.85 21.57
C LYS A 303 10.37 -3.26 22.68
N SER A 304 11.31 -4.06 23.19
CA SER A 304 12.22 -3.67 24.27
C SER A 304 13.04 -2.41 23.96
N GLY A 305 13.39 -1.66 25.01
CA GLY A 305 14.16 -0.41 24.89
C GLY A 305 15.49 -0.55 24.13
N ARG A 306 16.10 -1.75 24.10
CA ARG A 306 17.30 -2.03 23.29
C ARG A 306 17.00 -1.92 21.79
N LYS A 307 15.92 -2.53 21.31
CA LYS A 307 15.52 -2.47 19.89
C LYS A 307 15.15 -1.05 19.47
N ILE A 308 14.45 -0.32 20.34
CA ILE A 308 14.12 1.10 20.13
C ILE A 308 15.39 1.95 20.00
N ARG A 309 16.33 1.83 20.94
CA ARG A 309 17.60 2.58 20.88
C ARG A 309 18.40 2.27 19.62
N LYS A 310 18.42 1.01 19.20
CA LYS A 310 19.11 0.57 17.97
C LYS A 310 18.49 1.23 16.73
N PHE A 311 17.16 1.13 16.58
CA PHE A 311 16.43 1.78 15.49
C PHE A 311 16.67 3.29 15.45
N ARG A 312 16.50 3.98 16.59
CA ARG A 312 16.71 5.44 16.68
C ARG A 312 18.14 5.82 16.28
N SER A 313 19.13 5.11 16.82
CA SER A 313 20.54 5.39 16.52
C SER A 313 20.86 5.25 15.02
N LEU A 314 20.41 4.14 14.40
CA LEU A 314 20.64 3.90 12.97
C LEU A 314 19.92 4.92 12.08
N MET A 315 18.61 5.08 12.27
CA MET A 315 17.82 5.94 11.39
C MET A 315 18.14 7.42 11.60
N ASN A 316 18.55 7.85 12.80
CA ASN A 316 18.98 9.24 13.03
C ASN A 316 20.32 9.56 12.37
N ARG A 317 21.18 8.56 12.16
CA ARG A 317 22.40 8.71 11.34
C ARG A 317 22.09 8.83 9.85
N VAL A 318 21.05 8.13 9.38
CA VAL A 318 20.63 8.13 7.98
C VAL A 318 19.88 9.42 7.63
N ASN A 319 18.84 9.74 8.39
CA ASN A 319 17.99 10.89 8.15
C ASN A 319 17.45 11.48 9.47
N PRO A 320 18.20 12.41 10.10
CA PRO A 320 17.80 13.00 11.36
C PRO A 320 16.56 13.90 11.25
N GLU A 321 16.29 14.49 10.07
CA GLU A 321 15.11 15.33 9.85
C GLU A 321 13.83 14.50 9.89
N LEU A 322 13.76 13.45 9.07
CA LEU A 322 12.62 12.53 9.06
C LEU A 322 12.44 11.84 10.43
N MET A 323 13.53 11.50 11.11
CA MET A 323 13.44 10.93 12.46
C MET A 323 12.79 11.85 13.49
N LYS A 324 13.02 13.17 13.43
CA LYS A 324 12.30 14.12 14.28
C LYS A 324 10.79 14.08 14.04
N ILE A 325 10.37 13.94 12.78
CA ILE A 325 8.96 13.84 12.39
C ILE A 325 8.34 12.53 12.93
N VAL A 326 9.04 11.41 12.75
CA VAL A 326 8.62 10.08 13.26
C VAL A 326 8.45 10.11 14.78
N GLU A 327 9.37 10.75 15.50
CA GLU A 327 9.33 10.86 16.96
C GLU A 327 8.22 11.79 17.45
N LYS A 328 7.97 12.91 16.76
CA LYS A 328 6.88 13.84 17.08
C LYS A 328 5.52 13.15 17.01
N LYS A 329 5.25 12.39 15.94
CA LYS A 329 4.00 11.63 15.79
C LYS A 329 3.77 10.64 16.94
N LYS A 330 4.85 10.03 17.44
CA LYS A 330 4.77 9.07 18.56
C LYS A 330 4.46 9.74 19.90
N ASN A 331 5.04 10.90 20.20
CA ASN A 331 4.79 11.58 21.47
C ASN A 331 3.32 11.97 21.63
N ILE A 332 2.60 12.25 20.53
CA ILE A 332 1.16 12.52 20.55
C ILE A 332 0.34 11.26 20.94
N CYS A 333 0.80 10.06 20.61
CA CYS A 333 0.13 8.79 20.96
C CYS A 333 0.42 8.27 22.38
N ARG A 334 1.26 8.93 23.18
CA ARG A 334 1.49 8.57 24.61
C ARG A 334 0.60 9.35 25.58
N TYR A 335 -0.12 10.37 25.10
CA TYR A 335 -0.99 11.24 25.89
C TYR A 335 -2.48 11.11 25.54
N GLN A 336 -2.84 10.03 24.83
CA GLN A 336 -4.21 9.56 24.62
C GLN A 336 -4.29 8.14 25.17
#